data_AF-A0A061H9Y4-F1
#
_entry.id   AF-A0A061H9Y4-F1
#
_cell.length_a   1.000
_cell.length_b   1.000
_cell.length_c   1.000
_cell.angle_alpha   90.00
_cell.angle_beta   90.00
_cell.angle_gamma   90.00
#
_symmetry.space_group_name_H-M   'P 1'
#
loop_
_entity.id
_entity.type
_entity.pdbx_description
1 polymer ?
#
loop_
_entity_poly.entity_id
_entity_poly.type
_entity_poly.pdbx_seq_one_letter_code
_entity_poly.pdbx_strand_id
1 'polypeptide(L)'
;MKLPPRSLVKRLIRSHLPASARLSKNADLYIALAFLLYMQRLANETRLTHQIDLSNGIRGPLAKRHVAGARRRSTRNKRNTACRMVAA
;
A
#
# COMPACT_ATOMS: atom_id res chain seq x y z
N MET A 1 -2.04 6.05 -15.13
CA MET A 1 -0.71 5.54 -14.69
C MET A 1 -0.30 4.42 -15.61
N LYS A 2 0.94 4.39 -16.12
CA LYS A 2 1.46 3.23 -16.85
C LYS A 2 1.67 2.09 -15.86
N LEU A 3 1.17 0.89 -16.17
CA LEU A 3 1.37 -0.29 -15.33
C LEU A 3 2.81 -0.78 -15.46
N PRO A 4 3.45 -1.24 -14.36
CA PRO A 4 4.76 -1.85 -14.45
C PRO A 4 4.70 -3.14 -15.29
N PRO A 5 5.79 -3.50 -15.99
CA PRO A 5 5.83 -4.70 -16.80
C PRO A 5 5.61 -5.96 -15.94
N ARG A 6 4.77 -6.89 -16.43
CA ARG A 6 4.38 -8.12 -15.68
C ARG A 6 5.59 -9.00 -15.32
N SER A 7 6.64 -8.98 -16.14
CA SER A 7 7.89 -9.71 -15.88
C SER A 7 8.59 -9.24 -14.60
N LEU A 8 8.59 -7.93 -14.35
CA LEU A 8 9.17 -7.34 -13.15
C LEU A 8 8.36 -7.75 -11.91
N VAL A 9 7.03 -7.65 -11.98
CA VAL A 9 6.14 -8.03 -10.88
C VAL A 9 6.34 -9.52 -10.52
N LYS A 10 6.41 -10.41 -11.51
CA LYS A 10 6.69 -11.84 -11.29
C LYS A 10 8.06 -12.10 -10.67
N ARG A 11 9.11 -11.39 -11.10
CA ARG A 11 10.46 -11.52 -10.51
C ARG A 11 10.46 -11.11 -9.04
N LEU A 12 9.82 -9.98 -8.72
CA LEU A 12 9.71 -9.46 -7.35
C LEU A 12 8.94 -10.44 -6.45
N ILE A 13 7.79 -10.94 -6.92
CA ILE A 13 7.02 -11.93 -6.18
C ILE A 13 7.88 -13.18 -5.92
N ARG A 14 8.51 -13.75 -6.96
CA ARG A 14 9.34 -14.96 -6.79
C ARG A 14 10.52 -14.77 -5.86
N SER A 15 11.10 -13.56 -5.76
CA SER A 15 12.20 -13.29 -4.82
C SER A 15 11.79 -13.37 -3.34
N HIS A 16 10.49 -13.30 -3.04
CA HIS A 16 9.94 -13.37 -1.69
C HIS A 16 9.25 -14.70 -1.38
N LEU A 17 9.19 -15.63 -2.32
CA LEU A 17 8.62 -16.96 -2.11
C LEU A 17 9.70 -18.05 -2.21
N PRO A 18 9.52 -19.18 -1.51
CA PRO A 18 10.38 -20.33 -1.68
C PRO A 18 10.26 -20.89 -3.11
N ALA A 19 11.32 -21.51 -3.62
CA ALA A 19 11.39 -22.03 -4.99
C ALA A 19 10.30 -23.07 -5.32
N SER A 20 9.72 -23.71 -4.30
CA SER A 20 8.62 -24.68 -4.43
C SER A 20 7.25 -24.02 -4.67
N ALA A 21 7.11 -22.72 -4.42
CA ALA A 21 5.83 -22.05 -4.53
C ALA A 21 5.46 -21.78 -6.00
N ARG A 22 4.30 -22.29 -6.43
CA ARG A 22 3.74 -22.03 -7.75
C ARG A 22 2.73 -20.88 -7.70
N LEU A 23 2.92 -19.89 -8.57
CA LEU A 23 1.96 -18.81 -8.77
C LEU A 23 0.90 -19.23 -9.80
N SER A 24 -0.38 -18.94 -9.52
CA SER A 24 -1.46 -19.07 -10.50
C SER A 24 -1.26 -18.11 -11.69
N LYS A 25 -1.82 -18.45 -12.86
CA LYS A 25 -1.63 -17.73 -14.14
C LYS A 25 -1.95 -16.23 -14.05
N ASN A 26 -2.92 -15.87 -13.21
CA ASN A 26 -3.41 -14.49 -13.02
C ASN A 26 -3.03 -13.89 -11.66
N ALA A 27 -2.29 -14.61 -10.81
CA ALA A 27 -1.94 -14.13 -9.48
C ALA A 27 -1.14 -12.82 -9.52
N ASP A 28 -0.29 -12.65 -10.53
CA ASP A 28 0.47 -11.43 -10.76
C ASP A 28 -0.41 -10.20 -11.04
N LEU A 29 -1.55 -10.37 -11.72
CA LEU A 29 -2.51 -9.29 -11.97
C LEU A 29 -3.19 -8.83 -10.69
N TYR A 30 -3.65 -9.79 -9.87
CA TYR A 30 -4.29 -9.48 -8.60
C TYR A 30 -3.32 -8.81 -7.62
N ILE A 31 -2.06 -9.27 -7.59
CA ILE A 31 -1.01 -8.64 -6.77
C ILE A 31 -0.71 -7.22 -7.26
N ALA A 32 -0.61 -7.02 -8.58
CA ALA A 32 -0.42 -5.68 -9.15
C ALA A 32 -1.61 -4.76 -8.82
N LEU A 33 -2.85 -5.25 -8.93
CA LEU A 33 -4.04 -4.49 -8.57
C LEU A 33 -4.06 -4.15 -7.07
N ALA A 34 -3.81 -5.11 -6.21
CA ALA A 34 -3.73 -4.90 -4.76
C ALA A 34 -2.65 -3.86 -4.40
N PHE A 35 -1.51 -3.88 -5.09
CA PHE A 35 -0.46 -2.89 -4.95
C PHE A 35 -0.92 -1.48 -5.37
N LEU A 36 -1.63 -1.35 -6.49
CA LEU A 36 -2.16 -0.05 -6.93
C LEU A 36 -3.18 0.52 -5.95
N LEU A 37 -4.12 -0.31 -5.49
CA LEU A 37 -5.10 0.08 -4.48
C LEU A 37 -4.41 0.50 -3.17
N TYR A 38 -3.35 -0.20 -2.79
CA TYR A 38 -2.54 0.17 -1.65
C TYR A 38 -1.87 1.54 -1.84
N MET A 39 -1.24 1.78 -2.99
CA MET A 39 -0.59 3.05 -3.31
C MET A 39 -1.59 4.22 -3.33
N GLN A 40 -2.79 4.02 -3.87
CA GLN A 40 -3.85 5.03 -3.87
C GLN A 40 -4.29 5.38 -2.44
N ARG A 41 -4.53 4.37 -1.59
CA ARG A 41 -4.91 4.58 -0.18
C ARG A 41 -3.78 5.29 0.59
N LEU A 42 -2.53 4.89 0.36
CA LEU A 42 -1.38 5.51 0.99
C LEU A 42 -1.23 6.98 0.57
N ALA A 43 -1.44 7.31 -0.70
CA ALA A 43 -1.40 8.68 -1.20
C ALA A 43 -2.49 9.54 -0.56
N ASN A 44 -3.72 9.03 -0.45
CA ASN A 44 -4.83 9.75 0.19
C ASN A 44 -4.53 10.03 1.67
N GLU A 45 -4.10 9.02 2.42
CA GLU A 45 -3.66 9.18 3.82
C GLU A 45 -2.52 10.19 3.95
N THR A 46 -1.56 10.15 3.04
CA THR A 46 -0.43 11.10 3.05
C THR A 46 -0.92 12.54 2.86
N ARG A 47 -1.85 12.77 1.93
CA ARG A 47 -2.46 14.10 1.70
C ARG A 47 -3.24 14.59 2.91
N LEU A 48 -4.05 13.74 3.54
CA LEU A 48 -4.78 14.08 4.76
C LEU A 48 -3.84 14.53 5.87
N THR A 49 -2.70 13.86 6.00
CA THR A 49 -1.77 14.14 7.09
C THR A 49 -0.98 15.41 6.87
N HIS A 50 -0.69 15.71 5.61
CA HIS A 50 -0.14 16.99 5.23
C HIS A 50 -1.16 18.12 5.46
N GLN A 51 -2.45 17.90 5.18
CA GLN A 51 -3.51 18.87 5.46
C GLN A 51 -3.68 19.13 6.97
N ILE A 52 -3.58 18.10 7.80
CA ILE A 52 -3.60 18.24 9.27
C ILE A 52 -2.40 19.07 9.76
N ASP A 53 -1.21 18.81 9.22
CA ASP A 53 -0.02 19.62 9.57
C ASP A 53 -0.22 21.09 9.15
N LEU A 54 -0.80 21.34 7.97
CA LEU A 54 -1.13 22.69 7.52
C LEU A 54 -2.16 23.38 8.42
N SER A 55 -3.19 22.67 8.90
CA SER A 55 -4.17 23.23 9.84
C SER A 55 -3.58 23.53 11.22
N ASN A 56 -2.56 22.75 11.63
CA ASN A 56 -1.83 22.95 12.87
C ASN A 56 -0.74 24.04 12.75
N GLY A 57 -0.66 24.76 11.62
CA GLY A 57 0.31 25.82 11.40
C GLY A 57 1.69 25.34 10.94
N ILE A 58 1.90 24.03 10.77
CA ILE A 58 3.16 23.46 10.28
C ILE A 58 3.16 23.56 8.74
N ARG A 59 3.68 24.67 8.24
CA ARG A 59 3.79 24.93 6.80
C ARG A 59 5.01 24.24 6.21
N GLY A 60 4.84 23.62 5.04
CA GLY A 60 5.94 23.00 4.30
C GLY A 60 5.46 22.07 3.20
N PRO A 61 6.36 21.66 2.30
CA PRO A 61 6.05 20.71 1.25
C PRO A 61 5.78 19.32 1.83
N LEU A 62 5.17 18.47 1.01
CA LEU A 62 4.88 17.09 1.37
C LEU A 62 6.20 16.31 1.55
N ALA A 63 6.58 16.09 2.80
CA ALA A 63 7.82 15.42 3.22
C ALA A 63 7.64 13.93 3.60
N LYS A 64 8.77 13.22 3.74
CA LYS A 64 8.83 11.79 4.13
C LYS A 64 8.07 11.47 5.43
N ARG A 65 7.96 12.43 6.36
CA ARG A 65 7.23 12.28 7.63
C ARG A 65 5.74 11.98 7.42
N HIS A 66 5.10 12.62 6.44
CA HIS A 66 3.68 12.41 6.14
C HIS A 66 3.46 11.01 5.59
N VAL A 67 4.35 10.54 4.70
CA VAL A 67 4.33 9.16 4.17
C VAL A 67 4.56 8.14 5.29
N ALA A 68 5.51 8.39 6.19
CA ALA A 68 5.78 7.51 7.32
C ALA A 68 4.58 7.40 8.27
N GLY A 69 3.91 8.52 8.56
CA GLY A 69 2.67 8.54 9.33
C GLY A 69 1.53 7.80 8.63
N ALA A 70 1.31 8.09 7.34
CA ALA A 70 0.31 7.43 6.50
C ALA A 70 0.53 5.92 6.43
N ARG A 71 1.78 5.46 6.32
CA ARG A 71 2.13 4.03 6.34
C ARG A 71 1.66 3.37 7.64
N ARG A 72 1.95 3.99 8.80
CA ARG A 72 1.55 3.46 10.12
C ARG A 72 0.02 3.31 10.22
N ARG A 73 -0.74 4.32 9.82
CA ARG A 73 -2.22 4.29 9.81
C ARG A 73 -2.78 3.25 8.85
N SER A 74 -2.27 3.20 7.63
CA SER A 74 -2.68 2.22 6.61
C SER A 74 -2.46 0.77 7.06
N THR A 75 -1.34 0.48 7.74
CA THR A 75 -1.08 -0.86 8.31
C THR A 75 -1.92 -1.18 9.54
N ARG A 76 -2.33 -0.17 10.32
CA ARG A 76 -3.19 -0.35 11.50
C ARG A 76 -4.62 -0.69 11.10
N ASN A 77 -5.14 -0.08 10.04
CA ASN A 77 -6.51 -0.30 9.57
C ASN A 77 -6.74 -1.75 9.07
N LYS A 78 -5.70 -2.44 8.58
CA LYS A 78 -5.77 -3.88 8.23
C LYS A 78 -6.04 -4.79 9.44
N ARG A 79 -5.57 -4.44 10.64
CA ARG A 79 -5.84 -5.23 11.86
C ARG A 79 -7.30 -5.11 12.28
N ASN A 80 -7.88 -3.91 12.20
CA ASN A 80 -9.28 -3.68 12.55
C ASN A 80 -10.27 -4.27 11.55
N THR A 81 -9.94 -4.28 10.25
CA THR A 81 -10.77 -4.91 9.22
C THR A 81 -10.68 -6.43 9.24
N ALA A 82 -9.50 -7.00 9.51
CA ALA A 82 -9.37 -8.44 9.76
C ALA A 82 -10.13 -8.88 11.01
N CYS A 83 -10.04 -8.14 12.14
CA CYS A 83 -10.86 -8.41 13.33
C CYS A 83 -12.36 -8.28 13.07
N ARG A 84 -12.80 -7.35 12.22
CA ARG A 84 -14.24 -7.19 11.88
C ARG A 84 -14.77 -8.28 10.95
N MET A 85 -13.94 -8.87 10.09
CA MET A 85 -14.37 -9.97 9.20
C MET A 85 -14.38 -11.34 9.90
N VAL A 86 -13.74 -11.50 11.06
CA VAL A 86 -13.78 -12.73 11.87
C VAL A 86 -14.92 -12.71 12.89
N ALA A 87 -15.52 -11.54 13.13
CA ALA A 87 -16.60 -11.34 14.10
C ALA A 87 -18.00 -11.19 13.46
N ALA A 88 -18.15 -11.56 12.18
CA ALA A 88 -19.41 -11.53 11.44
C ALA A 88 -19.80 -12.94 11.00
#